data_AF-A0A943DXA4-F1
#
_entry.id   AF-A0A943DXA4-F1
#
_cell.length_a   1.000
_cell.length_b   1.000
_cell.length_c   1.000
_cell.angle_alpha   90.00
_cell.angle_beta   90.00
_cell.angle_gamma   90.00
#
_symmetry.space_group_name_H-M   'P 1'
#
loop_
_entity.id
_entity.type
_entity.pdbx_description
1 polymer ?
#
loop_
_entity_poly.entity_id
_entity_poly.type
_entity_poly.pdbx_seq_one_letter_code
_entity_poly.pdbx_strand_id
1 'polypeptide(L)'
;MTTTVVDGEITYNITAEGAIEYLAPKTPEGVKYNNLDVTPYGLTEVILEFKTSDQPTVKVDIYFKEDQNFLPDGVYNLGTDGDRYIYNISSNKTYCNIAGKLIKSGSMNVVRKGEEYTISFDFTYGDDNENIKGYYQGTLNNFGPVKNVVATNMVASDNDDLKDGEFYLKFNDAAWSVDGIFDLFCAPGSTTIPDGTYTLGADNSPMTYSAKSQIHSYTFNQDFKIVEPIVVATENGERTITTKVTTDLGVIFNITYKGAITYVSK
;
A
#
# COMPACT_ATOMS: atom_id res chain seq x y z
N MET A 1 37.17 -15.29 -2.22
CA MET A 1 36.23 -15.10 -3.35
C MET A 1 36.62 -16.07 -4.44
N THR A 2 35.76 -17.04 -4.73
CA THR A 2 35.97 -17.99 -5.83
C THR A 2 34.89 -17.79 -6.87
N THR A 3 35.30 -17.77 -8.14
CA THR A 3 34.41 -17.66 -9.29
C THR A 3 34.34 -19.02 -9.97
N THR A 4 33.13 -19.54 -10.13
CA THR A 4 32.88 -20.74 -10.92
C THR A 4 32.00 -20.35 -12.10
N VAL A 5 32.36 -20.79 -13.30
CA VAL A 5 31.58 -20.57 -14.52
C VAL A 5 31.10 -21.92 -15.01
N VAL A 6 29.77 -22.09 -15.07
CA VAL A 6 29.10 -23.23 -15.70
C VAL A 6 27.95 -22.66 -16.55
N ASP A 7 27.87 -23.07 -17.81
CA ASP A 7 26.79 -22.71 -18.76
C ASP A 7 26.45 -21.21 -18.87
N GLY A 8 27.46 -20.34 -18.78
CA GLY A 8 27.28 -18.89 -18.94
C GLY A 8 26.75 -18.16 -17.71
N GLU A 9 26.50 -18.88 -16.60
CA GLU A 9 26.15 -18.29 -15.31
C GLU A 9 27.43 -18.06 -14.49
N ILE A 10 27.62 -16.82 -14.02
CA ILE A 10 28.76 -16.45 -13.15
C ILE A 10 28.25 -16.43 -11.71
N THR A 11 28.67 -17.42 -10.92
CA THR A 11 28.37 -17.47 -9.49
C THR A 11 29.56 -16.95 -8.69
N TYR A 12 29.32 -15.92 -7.88
CA TYR A 12 30.30 -15.38 -6.94
C TYR A 12 30.14 -16.04 -5.57
N ASN A 13 31.10 -16.88 -5.19
CA ASN A 13 31.17 -17.42 -3.84
C ASN A 13 32.03 -16.48 -2.98
N ILE A 14 31.37 -15.65 -2.18
CA ILE A 14 32.02 -14.80 -1.18
C ILE A 14 32.04 -15.54 0.14
N THR A 15 33.22 -16.01 0.52
CA THR A 15 33.48 -16.50 1.88
C THR A 15 33.90 -15.30 2.72
N ALA A 16 33.03 -14.84 3.62
CA ALA A 16 33.40 -13.88 4.65
C ALA A 16 34.03 -14.64 5.82
N GLU A 17 35.28 -14.34 6.17
CA GLU A 17 35.87 -14.77 7.44
C GLU A 17 35.46 -13.76 8.52
N GLY A 18 34.54 -14.18 9.39
CA GLY A 18 34.01 -13.35 10.47
C GLY A 18 32.50 -13.53 10.64
N ALA A 19 31.98 -13.28 11.85
CA ALA A 19 30.54 -13.26 12.07
C ALA A 19 29.92 -12.15 11.20
N ILE A 20 28.89 -12.49 10.41
CA ILE A 20 28.04 -11.49 9.78
C ILE A 20 27.23 -10.85 10.91
N GLU A 21 27.68 -9.71 11.42
CA GLU A 21 26.88 -8.89 12.31
C GLU A 21 25.79 -8.20 11.50
N TYR A 22 24.56 -8.67 11.65
CA TYR A 22 23.40 -7.90 11.25
C TYR A 22 23.30 -6.70 12.19
N LEU A 23 23.80 -5.54 11.74
CA LEU A 23 23.56 -4.29 12.44
C LEU A 23 22.05 -4.10 12.54
N ALA A 24 21.52 -4.07 13.76
CA ALA A 24 20.13 -3.69 13.98
C ALA A 24 19.86 -2.37 13.23
N PRO A 25 18.70 -2.22 12.57
CA PRO A 25 18.37 -0.97 11.89
C PRO A 25 18.58 0.17 12.88
N LYS A 26 19.47 1.12 12.54
CA LYS A 26 19.76 2.24 13.42
C LYS A 26 18.46 3.02 13.61
N THR A 27 17.93 3.01 14.83
CA THR A 27 16.80 3.86 15.20
C THR A 27 17.14 5.31 14.83
N PRO A 28 16.27 6.03 14.09
CA PRO A 28 16.51 7.42 13.80
C PRO A 28 16.69 8.23 15.09
N GLU A 29 17.54 9.24 15.04
CA GLU A 29 17.78 10.14 16.17
C GLU A 29 16.60 11.12 16.31
N GLY A 30 16.24 11.49 17.54
CA GLY A 30 15.15 12.42 17.85
C GLY A 30 13.97 11.77 18.57
N VAL A 31 12.89 12.52 18.77
CA VAL A 31 11.66 12.04 19.41
C VAL A 31 10.81 11.25 18.43
N LYS A 32 10.29 10.09 18.86
CA LYS A 32 9.32 9.32 18.07
C LYS A 32 7.95 10.00 18.09
N TYR A 33 7.42 10.26 16.91
CA TYR A 33 6.04 10.64 16.69
C TYR A 33 5.21 9.39 16.45
N ASN A 34 4.16 9.22 17.25
CA ASN A 34 3.37 7.99 17.29
C ASN A 34 2.20 8.01 16.28
N ASN A 35 1.79 9.19 15.82
CA ASN A 35 0.79 9.33 14.78
C ASN A 35 1.29 10.24 13.65
N LEU A 36 0.87 9.91 12.44
CA LEU A 36 1.12 10.69 11.23
C LEU A 36 -0.18 10.73 10.42
N ASP A 37 -0.78 11.91 10.36
CA ASP A 37 -1.91 12.15 9.47
C ASP A 37 -1.38 12.56 8.10
N VAL A 38 -1.92 11.93 7.04
CA VAL A 38 -1.49 12.13 5.65
C VAL A 38 -2.67 12.61 4.83
N THR A 39 -2.57 13.82 4.27
CA THR A 39 -3.63 14.44 3.47
C THR A 39 -3.11 14.77 2.07
N PRO A 40 -3.36 13.91 1.07
CA PRO A 40 -2.98 14.18 -0.32
C PRO A 40 -3.92 15.22 -0.97
N TYR A 41 -3.35 16.10 -1.78
CA TYR A 41 -4.05 17.05 -2.65
C TYR A 41 -3.68 16.73 -4.11
N GLY A 42 -4.31 15.68 -4.64
CA GLY A 42 -3.92 15.10 -5.92
C GLY A 42 -2.71 14.16 -5.78
N LEU A 43 -1.87 14.10 -6.82
CA LEU A 43 -0.74 13.16 -6.93
C LEU A 43 0.63 13.84 -6.76
N THR A 44 0.66 15.16 -6.60
CA THR A 44 1.87 15.97 -6.54
C THR A 44 2.03 16.75 -5.23
N GLU A 45 1.01 16.80 -4.37
CA GLU A 45 1.03 17.56 -3.11
C GLU A 45 0.47 16.72 -1.97
N VAL A 46 1.14 16.74 -0.81
CA VAL A 46 0.71 16.03 0.39
C VAL A 46 1.03 16.86 1.63
N ILE A 47 0.08 16.95 2.54
CA ILE A 47 0.32 17.48 3.89
C ILE A 47 0.57 16.32 4.84
N LEU A 48 1.67 16.40 5.58
CA LEU A 48 2.05 15.48 6.65
C LEU A 48 1.95 16.18 7.99
N GLU A 49 1.21 15.60 8.93
CA GLU A 49 1.05 16.13 10.29
C GLU A 49 1.48 15.09 11.34
N PHE A 50 2.66 15.29 11.92
CA PHE A 50 3.24 14.41 12.93
C PHE A 50 2.75 14.80 14.33
N LYS A 51 2.18 13.83 15.08
CA LYS A 51 1.62 14.05 16.42
C LYS A 51 2.17 13.07 17.46
N THR A 52 2.44 13.59 18.66
CA THR A 52 2.72 12.83 19.88
C THR A 52 2.38 13.69 21.10
N SER A 53 2.11 13.06 22.24
CA SER A 53 1.56 13.74 23.44
C SER A 53 2.45 14.85 24.01
N ASP A 54 3.77 14.71 23.86
CA ASP A 54 4.75 15.50 24.61
C ASP A 54 5.60 16.41 23.70
N GLN A 55 5.20 16.59 22.45
CA GLN A 55 5.89 17.45 21.49
C GLN A 55 4.89 18.32 20.71
N PRO A 56 5.32 19.49 20.21
CA PRO A 56 4.49 20.22 19.28
C PRO A 56 4.23 19.39 18.01
N THR A 57 3.04 19.57 17.46
CA THR A 57 2.72 19.06 16.12
C THR A 57 3.68 19.66 15.10
N VAL A 58 4.24 18.80 14.26
CA VAL A 58 5.03 19.20 13.09
C VAL A 58 4.15 19.01 11.87
N LYS A 59 3.88 20.10 11.15
CA LYS A 59 3.10 20.07 9.91
C LYS A 59 4.00 20.50 8.76
N VAL A 60 4.11 19.66 7.73
CA VAL A 60 4.87 19.97 6.51
C VAL A 60 3.98 19.77 5.31
N ASP A 61 4.06 20.73 4.40
CA ASP A 61 3.41 20.70 3.10
C ASP A 61 4.48 20.34 2.06
N ILE A 62 4.34 19.19 1.42
CA ILE A 62 5.36 18.62 0.53
C ILE A 62 4.83 18.46 -0.88
N TYR A 63 5.72 18.70 -1.85
CA TYR A 63 5.43 18.63 -3.26
C TYR A 63 6.38 17.69 -3.98
N PHE A 64 5.89 17.11 -5.07
CA PHE A 64 6.63 16.30 -6.02
C PHE A 64 6.43 16.86 -7.43
N LYS A 65 7.48 16.81 -8.25
CA LYS A 65 7.44 17.35 -9.62
C LYS A 65 6.56 16.53 -10.57
N GLU A 66 6.50 15.21 -10.36
CA GLU A 66 5.74 14.27 -11.19
C GLU A 66 4.72 13.54 -10.31
N ASP A 67 3.61 13.12 -10.91
CA ASP A 67 2.56 12.35 -10.22
C ASP A 67 3.13 11.11 -9.53
N GLN A 68 2.78 10.94 -8.26
CA GLN A 68 3.19 9.79 -7.46
C GLN A 68 1.96 9.03 -6.95
N ASN A 69 2.00 7.71 -7.02
CA ASN A 69 0.92 6.85 -6.53
C ASN A 69 0.94 6.67 -5.00
N PHE A 70 2.09 6.96 -4.38
CA PHE A 70 2.33 6.92 -2.95
C PHE A 70 3.54 7.80 -2.59
N LEU A 71 3.73 8.09 -1.30
CA LEU A 71 4.80 8.97 -0.82
C LEU A 71 6.18 8.46 -1.29
N PRO A 72 6.93 9.23 -2.10
CA PRO A 72 8.20 8.78 -2.63
C PRO A 72 9.33 8.92 -1.60
N ASP A 73 10.31 8.02 -1.70
CA ASP A 73 11.53 8.06 -0.91
C ASP A 73 12.41 9.26 -1.26
N GLY A 74 13.21 9.70 -0.29
CA GLY A 74 14.27 10.68 -0.49
C GLY A 74 14.28 11.81 0.53
N VAL A 75 15.20 12.74 0.30
CA VAL A 75 15.38 13.94 1.12
C VAL A 75 14.53 15.08 0.56
N TYR A 76 13.79 15.73 1.44
CA TYR A 76 12.97 16.89 1.20
C TYR A 76 13.57 18.07 1.92
N ASN A 77 14.01 19.06 1.15
CA ASN A 77 14.51 20.33 1.67
C ASN A 77 13.43 21.39 1.58
N LEU A 78 13.54 22.44 2.40
CA LEU A 78 12.70 23.62 2.25
C LEU A 78 12.95 24.27 0.88
N GLY A 79 11.88 24.58 0.16
CA GLY A 79 11.97 25.15 -1.17
C GLY A 79 10.63 25.58 -1.75
N THR A 80 10.66 26.06 -2.99
CA THR A 80 9.45 26.37 -3.78
C THR A 80 9.43 25.65 -5.13
N ASP A 81 10.46 24.85 -5.39
CA ASP A 81 10.66 24.07 -6.61
C ASP A 81 11.68 22.95 -6.29
N GLY A 82 11.77 21.97 -7.19
CA GLY A 82 12.62 20.78 -7.10
C GLY A 82 11.83 19.51 -7.35
N ASP A 83 12.54 18.39 -7.51
CA ASP A 83 11.87 17.09 -7.74
C ASP A 83 11.00 16.68 -6.54
N ARG A 84 11.44 17.03 -5.33
CA ARG A 84 10.76 16.84 -4.06
C ARG A 84 11.16 17.94 -3.07
N TYR A 85 10.20 18.66 -2.50
CA TYR A 85 10.49 19.76 -1.58
C TYR A 85 9.40 19.96 -0.52
N ILE A 86 9.76 20.64 0.57
CA ILE A 86 8.82 21.15 1.57
C ILE A 86 8.49 22.59 1.18
N TYR A 87 7.24 22.85 0.81
CA TYR A 87 6.77 24.19 0.43
C TYR A 87 6.59 25.05 1.67
N ASN A 88 7.54 25.95 1.91
CA ASN A 88 7.60 26.70 3.15
C ASN A 88 7.84 28.19 2.89
N ILE A 89 6.74 28.92 2.72
CA ILE A 89 6.72 30.38 2.61
C ILE A 89 5.83 30.97 3.71
N SER A 90 6.05 32.24 4.06
CA SER A 90 5.32 32.90 5.15
C SER A 90 3.79 32.83 5.00
N SER A 91 3.27 32.92 3.78
CA SER A 91 1.82 32.79 3.51
C SER A 91 1.31 31.34 3.59
N ASN A 92 2.20 30.34 3.58
CA ASN A 92 1.87 28.92 3.71
C ASN A 92 1.98 28.40 5.15
N LYS A 93 2.17 29.30 6.13
CA LYS A 93 2.36 28.94 7.53
C LYS A 93 1.19 28.10 8.11
N THR A 94 -0.01 28.20 7.53
CA THR A 94 -1.16 27.36 7.90
C THR A 94 -0.93 25.87 7.63
N TYR A 95 -0.13 25.55 6.61
CA TYR A 95 0.10 24.19 6.13
C TYR A 95 1.52 23.69 6.37
N CYS A 96 2.47 24.59 6.59
CA CYS A 96 3.85 24.28 6.97
C CYS A 96 4.26 25.06 8.22
N ASN A 97 4.23 24.41 9.40
CA ASN A 97 4.58 25.02 10.68
C ASN A 97 4.87 24.00 11.78
N ILE A 98 5.51 24.49 12.85
CA ILE A 98 5.66 23.77 14.12
C ILE A 98 5.09 24.67 15.22
N ALA A 99 4.12 24.17 15.98
CA ALA A 99 3.41 24.96 17.01
C ALA A 99 2.88 26.33 16.52
N GLY A 100 2.42 26.42 15.27
CA GLY A 100 1.97 27.68 14.68
C GLY A 100 3.10 28.68 14.44
N LYS A 101 4.37 28.24 14.37
CA LYS A 101 5.54 29.03 14.00
C LYS A 101 6.15 28.52 12.68
N LEU A 102 6.68 29.42 11.87
CA LEU A 102 7.24 29.07 10.56
C LEU A 102 8.52 28.23 10.74
N ILE A 103 8.72 27.24 9.87
CA ILE A 103 9.99 26.51 9.78
C ILE A 103 10.99 27.43 9.08
N LYS A 104 12.23 27.52 9.54
CA LYS A 104 13.26 28.41 8.97
C LYS A 104 14.31 27.66 8.16
N SER A 105 14.70 26.48 8.62
CA SER A 105 15.72 25.64 7.99
C SER A 105 15.56 24.18 8.41
N GLY A 106 16.24 23.30 7.69
CA GLY A 106 16.27 21.87 7.99
C GLY A 106 15.81 21.01 6.82
N SER A 107 15.54 19.74 7.10
CA SER A 107 15.11 18.79 6.08
C SER A 107 14.32 17.64 6.69
N MET A 108 13.61 16.92 5.84
CA MET A 108 12.98 15.65 6.12
C MET A 108 13.54 14.58 5.19
N ASN A 109 13.67 13.34 5.66
CA ASN A 109 14.08 12.20 4.86
C ASN A 109 13.03 11.09 4.99
N VAL A 110 12.59 10.56 3.86
CA VAL A 110 11.61 9.49 3.75
C VAL A 110 12.31 8.24 3.22
N VAL A 111 12.17 7.13 3.94
CA VAL A 111 12.68 5.81 3.53
C VAL A 111 11.59 4.77 3.71
N ARG A 112 11.27 4.06 2.64
CA ARG A 112 10.28 3.00 2.62
C ARG A 112 10.95 1.63 2.47
N LYS A 113 10.37 0.64 3.15
CA LYS A 113 10.70 -0.78 3.01
C LYS A 113 9.40 -1.57 2.90
N GLY A 114 9.02 -1.92 1.67
CA GLY A 114 7.71 -2.51 1.40
C GLY A 114 6.60 -1.50 1.70
N GLU A 115 5.79 -1.81 2.73
CA GLU A 115 4.67 -0.98 3.20
C GLU A 115 5.04 -0.05 4.37
N GLU A 116 6.17 -0.30 5.03
CA GLU A 116 6.62 0.47 6.18
C GLU A 116 7.44 1.69 5.75
N TYR A 117 7.14 2.84 6.37
CA TYR A 117 7.87 4.07 6.22
C TYR A 117 8.68 4.39 7.48
N THR A 118 9.88 4.89 7.28
CA THR A 118 10.66 5.64 8.26
C THR A 118 10.82 7.06 7.74
N ILE A 119 10.22 8.03 8.44
CA ILE A 119 10.30 9.45 8.08
C ILE A 119 11.00 10.17 9.22
N SER A 120 12.14 10.79 8.96
CA SER A 120 12.92 11.53 9.98
C SER A 120 13.07 12.98 9.57
N PHE A 121 13.11 13.90 10.53
CA PHE A 121 13.31 15.32 10.27
C PHE A 121 14.16 15.99 11.35
N ASP A 122 14.80 17.08 10.94
CA ASP A 122 15.57 17.99 11.80
C ASP A 122 15.30 19.41 11.29
N PHE A 123 14.62 20.21 12.12
CA PHE A 123 14.11 21.52 11.74
C PHE A 123 14.48 22.57 12.77
N THR A 124 14.82 23.76 12.28
CA THR A 124 14.83 25.00 13.06
C THR A 124 13.56 25.78 12.74
N TYR A 125 12.87 26.31 13.74
CA TYR A 125 11.60 27.02 13.57
C TYR A 125 11.48 28.21 14.52
N GLY A 126 10.51 29.09 14.23
CA GLY A 126 10.18 30.23 15.08
C GLY A 126 11.26 31.31 15.16
N ASP A 127 10.91 32.47 15.69
CA ASP A 127 11.80 33.64 15.69
C ASP A 127 13.05 33.43 16.57
N ASP A 128 12.93 32.60 17.61
CA ASP A 128 13.98 32.28 18.57
C ASP A 128 14.92 31.15 18.10
N ASN A 129 14.75 30.64 16.87
CA ASN A 129 15.53 29.54 16.29
C ASN A 129 15.47 28.26 17.15
N GLU A 130 14.27 27.90 17.57
CA GLU A 130 14.00 26.65 18.27
C GLU A 130 14.30 25.47 17.34
N ASN A 131 14.72 24.34 17.90
CA ASN A 131 15.07 23.15 17.11
C ASN A 131 14.20 21.97 17.51
N ILE A 132 13.82 21.15 16.52
CA ILE A 132 13.14 19.90 16.74
C ILE A 132 13.70 18.82 15.83
N LYS A 133 13.97 17.66 16.43
CA LYS A 133 14.42 16.46 15.73
C LYS A 133 13.50 15.32 16.09
N GLY A 134 12.96 14.66 15.08
CA GLY A 134 11.96 13.63 15.30
C GLY A 134 11.84 12.66 14.14
N TYR A 135 11.06 11.61 14.37
CA TYR A 135 10.80 10.62 13.35
C TYR A 135 9.46 9.92 13.54
N TYR A 136 8.93 9.37 12.47
CA TYR A 136 7.79 8.45 12.42
C TYR A 136 8.24 7.11 11.83
N GLN A 137 7.69 6.01 12.37
CA GLN A 137 7.84 4.67 11.79
C GLN A 137 6.50 3.95 11.79
N GLY A 138 6.06 3.51 10.61
CA GLY A 138 4.80 2.79 10.44
C GLY A 138 4.28 2.81 9.01
N THR A 139 3.07 2.28 8.82
CA THR A 139 2.35 2.29 7.55
C THR A 139 1.54 3.57 7.39
N LEU A 140 1.37 4.04 6.15
CA LEU A 140 0.55 5.22 5.89
C LEU A 140 -0.89 4.81 5.57
N ASN A 141 -1.85 5.34 6.35
CA ASN A 141 -3.28 5.10 6.13
C ASN A 141 -3.79 5.73 4.82
N ASN A 142 -3.12 6.80 4.36
CA ASN A 142 -3.44 7.48 3.12
C ASN A 142 -2.14 7.79 2.37
N PHE A 143 -2.19 7.80 1.04
CA PHE A 143 -1.03 7.99 0.16
C PHE A 143 0.15 7.01 0.40
N GLY A 144 -0.10 5.86 1.04
CA GLY A 144 0.80 4.72 1.09
C GLY A 144 0.60 3.76 -0.10
N PRO A 145 1.53 2.82 -0.32
CA PRO A 145 1.45 1.86 -1.43
C PRO A 145 0.38 0.80 -1.22
N VAL A 146 -0.07 0.57 0.02
CA VAL A 146 -1.10 -0.42 0.33
C VAL A 146 -2.47 0.23 0.39
N LYS A 147 -3.43 -0.34 -0.33
CA LYS A 147 -4.85 0.02 -0.33
C LYS A 147 -5.64 -1.17 0.22
N ASN A 148 -6.27 -0.99 1.38
CA ASN A 148 -7.12 -2.01 1.96
C ASN A 148 -8.55 -1.83 1.42
N VAL A 149 -9.01 -2.81 0.66
CA VAL A 149 -10.33 -2.85 0.03
C VAL A 149 -11.19 -3.83 0.81
N VAL A 150 -12.20 -3.31 1.50
CA VAL A 150 -13.22 -4.12 2.16
C VAL A 150 -14.42 -4.18 1.23
N ALA A 151 -14.56 -5.30 0.52
CA ALA A 151 -15.73 -5.57 -0.28
C ALA A 151 -16.95 -5.69 0.64
N THR A 152 -17.99 -4.94 0.34
CA THR A 152 -19.24 -4.95 1.12
C THR A 152 -20.39 -5.64 0.40
N ASN A 153 -20.25 -5.82 -0.91
CA ASN A 153 -21.21 -6.51 -1.75
C ASN A 153 -20.49 -7.62 -2.52
N MET A 154 -21.05 -8.83 -2.52
CA MET A 154 -20.50 -10.00 -3.21
C MET A 154 -21.67 -10.81 -3.78
N VAL A 155 -21.77 -10.82 -5.10
CA VAL A 155 -22.90 -11.41 -5.82
C VAL A 155 -22.38 -12.36 -6.89
N ALA A 156 -22.85 -13.61 -6.89
CA ALA A 156 -22.65 -14.49 -8.02
C ALA A 156 -23.51 -13.97 -9.18
N SER A 157 -22.90 -13.69 -10.32
CA SER A 157 -23.58 -13.29 -11.54
C SER A 157 -24.01 -14.53 -12.31
N ASP A 158 -25.22 -14.50 -12.88
CA ASP A 158 -25.63 -15.48 -13.88
C ASP A 158 -25.12 -14.97 -15.22
N ASN A 159 -24.22 -15.72 -15.84
CA ASN A 159 -23.74 -15.45 -17.18
C ASN A 159 -24.11 -16.68 -18.04
N ASP A 160 -24.61 -16.46 -19.26
CA ASP A 160 -25.14 -17.53 -20.11
C ASP A 160 -24.12 -18.66 -20.39
N ASP A 161 -22.82 -18.34 -20.35
CA ASP A 161 -21.73 -19.26 -20.72
C ASP A 161 -20.98 -19.93 -19.54
N LEU A 162 -21.48 -19.80 -18.30
CA LEU A 162 -20.85 -20.43 -17.12
C LEU A 162 -20.75 -21.95 -17.28
N LYS A 163 -19.58 -22.50 -16.97
CA LYS A 163 -19.34 -23.94 -16.88
C LYS A 163 -19.94 -24.51 -15.59
N ASP A 164 -20.22 -25.81 -15.61
CA ASP A 164 -20.63 -26.51 -14.41
C ASP A 164 -19.53 -26.41 -13.34
N GLY A 165 -19.88 -25.89 -12.16
CA GLY A 165 -18.93 -25.55 -11.10
C GLY A 165 -18.22 -24.19 -11.22
N GLU A 166 -18.48 -23.37 -12.25
CA GLU A 166 -17.95 -22.00 -12.37
C GLU A 166 -18.82 -21.01 -11.56
N PHE A 167 -18.19 -20.21 -10.72
CA PHE A 167 -18.81 -19.12 -9.97
C PHE A 167 -18.16 -17.79 -10.36
N TYR A 168 -18.93 -16.96 -11.05
CA TYR A 168 -18.51 -15.61 -11.45
C TYR A 168 -19.00 -14.58 -10.44
N LEU A 169 -18.15 -14.23 -9.47
CA LEU A 169 -18.48 -13.30 -8.40
C LEU A 169 -18.13 -11.87 -8.79
N LYS A 170 -19.11 -10.96 -8.69
CA LYS A 170 -18.89 -9.52 -8.78
C LYS A 170 -18.89 -8.92 -7.38
N PHE A 171 -17.99 -7.97 -7.14
CA PHE A 171 -17.92 -7.26 -5.86
C PHE A 171 -17.56 -5.79 -6.05
N ASN A 172 -17.85 -5.02 -5.01
CA ASN A 172 -17.39 -3.65 -4.85
C ASN A 172 -17.22 -3.32 -3.36
N ASP A 173 -16.36 -2.34 -3.07
CA ASP A 173 -16.30 -1.72 -1.75
C ASP A 173 -17.43 -0.69 -1.55
N ALA A 174 -17.64 -0.25 -0.31
CA ALA A 174 -18.72 0.66 0.03
C ALA A 174 -18.65 2.00 -0.71
N ALA A 175 -17.44 2.48 -0.99
CA ALA A 175 -17.20 3.76 -1.65
C ALA A 175 -17.23 3.68 -3.18
N TRP A 176 -17.38 2.47 -3.76
CA TRP A 176 -17.17 2.23 -5.19
C TRP A 176 -15.81 2.75 -5.68
N SER A 177 -14.80 2.69 -4.82
CA SER A 177 -13.42 3.03 -5.17
C SER A 177 -12.75 1.88 -5.93
N VAL A 178 -13.20 0.65 -5.70
CA VAL A 178 -12.78 -0.56 -6.37
C VAL A 178 -13.99 -1.47 -6.60
N ASP A 179 -14.13 -1.97 -7.83
CA ASP A 179 -14.97 -3.12 -8.14
C ASP A 179 -14.13 -4.25 -8.74
N GLY A 180 -14.69 -5.44 -8.83
CA GLY A 180 -13.93 -6.57 -9.33
C GLY A 180 -14.72 -7.83 -9.55
N ILE A 181 -14.01 -8.80 -10.09
CA ILE A 181 -14.49 -10.12 -10.47
C ILE A 181 -13.58 -11.19 -9.87
N PHE A 182 -14.17 -12.20 -9.24
CA PHE A 182 -13.52 -13.50 -9.03
C PHE A 182 -14.22 -14.53 -9.91
N ASP A 183 -13.48 -15.17 -10.82
CA ASP A 183 -14.00 -16.22 -11.71
C ASP A 183 -13.46 -17.58 -11.25
N LEU A 184 -14.19 -18.23 -10.33
CA LEU A 184 -13.74 -19.40 -9.56
C LEU A 184 -14.29 -20.71 -10.14
N PHE A 185 -13.45 -21.75 -10.19
CA PHE A 185 -13.83 -23.09 -10.64
C PHE A 185 -13.84 -24.06 -9.46
N CYS A 186 -15.00 -24.66 -9.23
CA CYS A 186 -15.27 -25.67 -8.21
C CYS A 186 -15.48 -27.04 -8.87
N ALA A 187 -15.74 -28.07 -8.06
CA ALA A 187 -16.14 -29.36 -8.60
C ALA A 187 -17.48 -29.24 -9.38
N PRO A 188 -17.64 -29.93 -10.52
CA PRO A 188 -18.93 -30.01 -11.22
C PRO A 188 -20.09 -30.38 -10.27
N GLY A 189 -21.23 -29.72 -10.40
CA GLY A 189 -22.40 -29.88 -9.53
C GLY A 189 -22.34 -29.14 -8.19
N SER A 190 -21.28 -28.35 -7.94
CA SER A 190 -21.21 -27.50 -6.74
C SER A 190 -22.31 -26.45 -6.75
N THR A 191 -23.07 -26.34 -5.65
CA THR A 191 -24.13 -25.33 -5.47
C THR A 191 -23.68 -24.13 -4.65
N THR A 192 -22.52 -24.24 -3.99
CA THR A 192 -21.83 -23.18 -3.26
C THR A 192 -20.33 -23.30 -3.51
N ILE A 193 -19.59 -22.23 -3.24
CA ILE A 193 -18.13 -22.22 -3.36
C ILE A 193 -17.52 -22.96 -2.16
N PRO A 194 -16.72 -24.03 -2.33
CA PRO A 194 -16.04 -24.68 -1.23
C PRO A 194 -14.95 -23.80 -0.59
N ASP A 195 -14.67 -24.03 0.69
CA ASP A 195 -13.50 -23.46 1.37
C ASP A 195 -12.20 -23.98 0.73
N GLY A 196 -11.21 -23.11 0.65
CA GLY A 196 -9.85 -23.44 0.29
C GLY A 196 -9.16 -22.33 -0.49
N THR A 197 -7.99 -22.66 -1.03
CA THR A 197 -7.14 -21.73 -1.76
C THR A 197 -7.29 -21.98 -3.25
N TYR A 198 -7.79 -20.98 -3.97
CA TYR A 198 -7.93 -20.99 -5.42
C TYR A 198 -6.67 -20.36 -6.03
N THR A 199 -6.04 -21.06 -6.98
CA THR A 199 -4.86 -20.57 -7.70
C THR A 199 -5.18 -20.29 -9.17
N LEU A 200 -4.39 -19.43 -9.82
CA LEU A 200 -4.56 -19.16 -11.25
C LEU A 200 -4.44 -20.46 -12.06
N GLY A 201 -5.45 -20.78 -12.87
CA GLY A 201 -5.52 -21.98 -13.71
C GLY A 201 -6.22 -21.72 -15.04
N ALA A 202 -5.93 -22.54 -16.05
CA ALA A 202 -6.38 -22.32 -17.44
C ALA A 202 -7.37 -23.38 -17.95
N ASP A 203 -7.65 -24.43 -17.17
CA ASP A 203 -8.35 -25.65 -17.60
C ASP A 203 -9.68 -25.89 -16.86
N ASN A 204 -10.25 -24.86 -16.22
CA ASN A 204 -11.48 -24.93 -15.42
C ASN A 204 -11.41 -25.99 -14.30
N SER A 205 -10.21 -26.37 -13.88
CA SER A 205 -10.01 -27.37 -12.83
C SER A 205 -10.54 -26.87 -11.48
N PRO A 206 -11.10 -27.76 -10.64
CA PRO A 206 -11.51 -27.38 -9.29
C PRO A 206 -10.37 -26.73 -8.50
N MET A 207 -10.71 -25.78 -7.63
CA MET A 207 -9.77 -24.98 -6.84
C MET A 207 -8.85 -24.08 -7.69
N THR A 208 -9.34 -23.64 -8.86
CA THR A 208 -8.64 -22.65 -9.68
C THR A 208 -9.50 -21.42 -9.95
N TYR A 209 -8.87 -20.34 -10.41
CA TYR A 209 -9.57 -19.18 -10.97
C TYR A 209 -8.99 -18.81 -12.33
N SER A 210 -9.79 -18.18 -13.20
CA SER A 210 -9.32 -17.78 -14.54
C SER A 210 -8.71 -16.38 -14.57
N ALA A 211 -8.05 -16.06 -15.69
CA ALA A 211 -7.54 -14.73 -16.02
C ALA A 211 -8.62 -13.64 -16.19
N LYS A 212 -9.91 -13.99 -16.11
CA LYS A 212 -11.00 -13.00 -16.00
C LYS A 212 -11.03 -12.36 -14.60
N SER A 213 -10.41 -12.99 -13.60
CA SER A 213 -10.32 -12.46 -12.24
C SER A 213 -9.46 -11.20 -12.21
N GLN A 214 -10.07 -10.09 -11.85
CA GLN A 214 -9.44 -8.77 -11.88
C GLN A 214 -10.17 -7.79 -10.96
N ILE A 215 -9.52 -6.66 -10.69
CA ILE A 215 -10.16 -5.48 -10.11
C ILE A 215 -10.08 -4.31 -11.06
N HIS A 216 -11.04 -3.41 -10.99
CA HIS A 216 -10.94 -2.06 -11.51
C HIS A 216 -10.72 -1.09 -10.35
N SER A 217 -9.70 -0.23 -10.44
CA SER A 217 -9.51 0.87 -9.49
C SER A 217 -9.92 2.18 -10.11
N TYR A 218 -10.93 2.85 -9.54
CA TYR A 218 -11.35 4.17 -10.00
C TYR A 218 -10.36 5.28 -9.63
N THR A 219 -9.48 5.04 -8.65
CA THR A 219 -8.37 5.97 -8.33
C THR A 219 -7.34 6.02 -9.46
N PHE A 220 -7.01 4.87 -10.06
CA PHE A 220 -6.02 4.79 -11.13
C PHE A 220 -6.65 4.69 -12.52
N ASN A 221 -7.99 4.55 -12.59
CA ASN A 221 -8.76 4.33 -13.80
C ASN A 221 -8.19 3.20 -14.67
N GLN A 222 -7.89 2.05 -14.03
CA GLN A 222 -7.20 0.92 -14.65
C GLN A 222 -7.65 -0.41 -14.04
N ASP A 223 -7.63 -1.45 -14.88
CA ASP A 223 -7.82 -2.83 -14.47
C ASP A 223 -6.50 -3.49 -14.05
N PHE A 224 -6.52 -4.23 -12.94
CA PHE A 224 -5.41 -5.02 -12.44
C PHE A 224 -5.79 -6.49 -12.31
N LYS A 225 -4.99 -7.37 -12.92
CA LYS A 225 -5.20 -8.82 -12.88
C LYS A 225 -4.85 -9.40 -11.51
N ILE A 226 -5.67 -10.33 -11.05
CA ILE A 226 -5.36 -11.11 -9.85
C ILE A 226 -4.43 -12.24 -10.28
N VAL A 227 -3.26 -12.33 -9.64
CA VAL A 227 -2.26 -13.38 -9.88
C VAL A 227 -1.87 -14.10 -8.59
N GLU A 228 -2.17 -13.50 -7.44
CA GLU A 228 -2.04 -14.12 -6.14
C GLU A 228 -3.21 -15.07 -5.84
N PRO A 229 -3.04 -16.04 -4.93
CA PRO A 229 -4.13 -16.93 -4.55
C PRO A 229 -5.35 -16.18 -3.98
N ILE A 230 -6.54 -16.72 -4.25
CA ILE A 230 -7.79 -16.28 -3.62
C ILE A 230 -8.12 -17.30 -2.54
N VAL A 231 -8.14 -16.88 -1.28
CA VAL A 231 -8.47 -17.74 -0.16
C VAL A 231 -9.93 -17.54 0.18
N VAL A 232 -10.68 -18.63 0.16
CA VAL A 232 -12.08 -18.66 0.57
C VAL A 232 -12.19 -19.51 1.84
N ALA A 233 -12.81 -18.98 2.87
CA ALA A 233 -13.00 -19.70 4.12
C ALA A 233 -14.37 -19.40 4.75
N THR A 234 -14.68 -20.14 5.82
CA THR A 234 -15.85 -19.88 6.66
C THR A 234 -15.41 -19.63 8.10
N GLU A 235 -15.75 -18.46 8.63
CA GLU A 235 -15.43 -18.04 10.00
C GLU A 235 -16.70 -17.66 10.75
N ASN A 236 -16.95 -18.33 11.88
CA ASN A 236 -18.13 -18.07 12.72
C ASN A 236 -19.47 -18.11 11.94
N GLY A 237 -19.54 -18.97 10.91
CA GLY A 237 -20.74 -19.13 10.07
C GLY A 237 -20.85 -18.14 8.90
N GLU A 238 -19.90 -17.21 8.73
CA GLU A 238 -19.86 -16.27 7.61
C GLU A 238 -18.75 -16.62 6.62
N ARG A 239 -18.98 -16.34 5.33
CA ARG A 239 -17.95 -16.53 4.31
C ARG A 239 -16.93 -15.42 4.40
N THR A 240 -15.66 -15.78 4.28
CA THR A 240 -14.56 -14.85 4.08
C THR A 240 -13.91 -15.12 2.73
N ILE A 241 -13.55 -14.05 2.03
CA ILE A 241 -12.70 -14.12 0.83
C ILE A 241 -11.57 -13.12 1.02
N THR A 242 -10.33 -13.57 0.83
CA THR A 242 -9.17 -12.69 0.85
C THR A 242 -8.27 -12.94 -0.35
N THR A 243 -7.71 -11.87 -0.88
CA THR A 243 -6.64 -11.94 -1.87
C THR A 243 -5.82 -10.65 -1.84
N LYS A 244 -4.71 -10.66 -2.55
CA LYS A 244 -3.83 -9.52 -2.76
C LYS A 244 -3.72 -9.28 -4.26
N VAL A 245 -3.56 -8.02 -4.66
CA VAL A 245 -3.23 -7.66 -6.04
C VAL A 245 -2.02 -6.74 -6.01
N THR A 246 -0.88 -7.25 -6.50
CA THR A 246 0.33 -6.44 -6.68
C THR A 246 0.36 -5.87 -8.08
N THR A 247 0.39 -4.55 -8.19
CA THR A 247 0.38 -3.85 -9.49
C THR A 247 1.79 -3.55 -9.99
N ASP A 248 1.90 -3.30 -11.30
CA ASP A 248 3.09 -2.77 -11.96
C ASP A 248 3.45 -1.34 -11.50
N LEU A 249 2.48 -0.60 -10.95
CA LEU A 249 2.66 0.70 -10.32
C LEU A 249 3.30 0.63 -8.92
N GLY A 250 3.56 -0.57 -8.40
CA GLY A 250 4.07 -0.78 -7.04
C GLY A 250 3.01 -0.57 -5.93
N VAL A 251 1.75 -0.36 -6.31
CA VAL A 251 0.60 -0.33 -5.40
C VAL A 251 0.12 -1.75 -5.14
N ILE A 252 -0.31 -2.01 -3.91
CA ILE A 252 -0.84 -3.29 -3.44
C ILE A 252 -2.29 -3.08 -3.01
N PHE A 253 -3.22 -3.86 -3.55
CA PHE A 253 -4.58 -3.94 -3.03
C PHE A 253 -4.73 -5.19 -2.16
N ASN A 254 -5.07 -5.01 -0.89
CA ASN A 254 -5.48 -6.11 -0.03
C ASN A 254 -7.02 -6.17 -0.05
N ILE A 255 -7.57 -7.21 -0.63
CA ILE A 255 -9.02 -7.37 -0.78
C ILE A 255 -9.51 -8.32 0.29
N THR A 256 -10.52 -7.89 1.03
CA THR A 256 -11.18 -8.71 2.04
C THR A 256 -12.69 -8.61 1.88
N TYR A 257 -13.38 -9.72 2.11
CA TYR A 257 -14.83 -9.81 2.18
C TYR A 257 -15.20 -10.65 3.40
N LYS A 258 -16.26 -10.25 4.11
CA LYS A 258 -16.91 -11.07 5.14
C LYS A 258 -18.42 -10.88 5.08
N GLY A 259 -19.15 -11.95 4.87
CA GLY A 259 -20.61 -11.90 4.82
C GLY A 259 -21.25 -13.04 4.02
N ALA A 260 -22.52 -12.85 3.66
CA ALA A 260 -23.27 -13.79 2.83
C ALA A 260 -23.11 -13.49 1.34
N ILE A 261 -22.67 -14.49 0.57
CA ILE A 261 -22.65 -14.41 -0.90
C ILE A 261 -24.08 -14.58 -1.41
N THR A 262 -24.55 -13.64 -2.22
CA THR A 262 -25.83 -13.79 -2.90
C THR A 262 -25.62 -14.68 -4.12
N TYR A 263 -26.07 -15.93 -4.04
CA TYR A 263 -26.08 -16.84 -5.18
C TYR A 263 -27.35 -16.59 -5.99
N VAL A 264 -27.19 -16.38 -7.29
CA VAL A 264 -28.31 -16.39 -8.23
C VAL A 264 -28.58 -17.84 -8.64
N SER A 265 -29.84 -18.25 -8.55
CA SER A 265 -30.29 -19.53 -9.11
C SER A 265 -30.47 -19.38 -10.61
N LYS A 266 -29.99 -20.36 -11.39
CA LYS A 266 -30.57 -20.64 -12.71
C LYS A 266 -32.00 -21.13 -12.59
#